data_AF-A0A535FUW0-F1
#
_entry.id   AF-A0A535FUW0-F1
#
_cell.length_a   1.000
_cell.length_b   1.000
_cell.length_c   1.000
_cell.angle_alpha   90.00
_cell.angle_beta   90.00
_cell.angle_gamma   90.00
#
_symmetry.space_group_name_H-M   'P 1'
#
loop_
_entity.id
_entity.type
_entity.pdbx_description
1 polymer ?
#
loop_
_entity_poly.entity_id
_entity_poly.type
_entity_poly.pdbx_seq_one_letter_code
_entity_poly.pdbx_strand_id
1 'polypeptide(L)'
;MAIFPPEIQLSFLHLSQQSVSGAFGPTLVKGIFAGWLIALMVWLLPAAESTRLQVIIILTYLVGLGQFAHIIAGSVDAFYLVNLGKLTWLACIGSFIIPTLIGNIIGGVSLVAVLNYAQVASETVGDG
;
A
#
# COMPACT_ATOMS: atom_id res chain seq x y z
N MET A 1 -4.69 -29.62 -7.13
CA MET A 1 -5.98 -29.35 -7.82
C MET A 1 -6.15 -27.86 -7.86
N ALA A 2 -6.17 -27.24 -9.04
CA ALA A 2 -6.27 -25.79 -9.14
C ALA A 2 -7.75 -25.36 -9.15
N ILE A 3 -8.10 -24.41 -8.28
CA ILE A 3 -9.49 -23.96 -8.06
C ILE A 3 -9.98 -23.07 -9.22
N PHE A 4 -9.06 -22.40 -9.92
CA PHE A 4 -9.37 -21.47 -11.01
C PHE A 4 -9.00 -22.04 -12.38
N PRO A 5 -9.65 -21.62 -13.48
CA PRO A 5 -9.25 -21.96 -14.84
C PRO A 5 -7.81 -21.51 -15.17
N PRO A 6 -7.13 -22.15 -16.13
CA PRO A 6 -5.75 -21.80 -16.50
C PRO A 6 -5.57 -20.33 -16.93
N GLU A 7 -6.53 -19.75 -17.66
CA GLU A 7 -6.48 -18.34 -18.09
C GLU A 7 -6.45 -17.34 -16.91
N ILE A 8 -7.17 -17.64 -15.83
CA ILE A 8 -7.21 -16.80 -14.63
C ILE A 8 -5.91 -16.94 -13.84
N GLN A 9 -5.35 -18.15 -13.75
CA GLN A 9 -4.05 -18.37 -13.11
C GLN A 9 -2.92 -17.64 -13.84
N LEU A 10 -2.95 -17.59 -15.18
CA LEU A 10 -1.99 -16.83 -15.96
C LEU A 10 -2.10 -15.33 -15.68
N SER A 11 -3.32 -14.82 -15.51
CA SER A 11 -3.57 -13.43 -15.13
C SER A 11 -3.00 -13.12 -13.73
N PHE A 12 -3.22 -14.00 -12.75
CA PHE A 12 -2.63 -13.87 -11.42
C PHE A 12 -1.09 -13.87 -11.48
N LEU A 13 -0.50 -14.80 -12.21
CA LEU A 13 0.95 -14.86 -12.39
C LEU A 13 1.51 -13.55 -12.95
N HIS A 14 0.86 -13.01 -13.99
CA HIS A 14 1.30 -11.78 -14.63
C HIS A 14 1.19 -10.57 -13.70
N LEU A 15 0.07 -10.43 -12.99
CA LEU A 15 -0.13 -9.36 -12.01
C LEU A 15 0.89 -9.45 -10.87
N SER A 16 1.07 -10.65 -10.30
CA SER A 16 1.99 -10.82 -9.17
C SER A 16 3.45 -10.57 -9.56
N GLN A 17 3.87 -10.94 -10.78
CA GLN A 17 5.20 -10.60 -11.29
C GLN A 17 5.41 -9.09 -11.37
N GLN A 18 4.43 -8.34 -11.87
CA GLN A 18 4.49 -6.88 -11.94
C GLN A 18 4.53 -6.23 -10.55
N SER A 19 3.81 -6.78 -9.58
CA SER A 19 3.77 -6.27 -8.20
C SER A 19 5.11 -6.41 -7.46
N VAL A 20 5.92 -7.43 -7.80
CA VAL A 20 7.10 -7.83 -7.00
C VAL A 20 8.44 -7.60 -7.71
N SER A 21 8.45 -7.22 -9.00
CA SER A 21 9.68 -7.09 -9.81
C SER A 21 10.53 -5.84 -9.55
N GLY A 22 10.19 -5.00 -8.58
CA GLY A 22 10.88 -3.74 -8.31
C GLY A 22 12.21 -3.90 -7.58
N ALA A 23 13.20 -3.06 -7.93
CA ALA A 23 14.38 -2.88 -7.09
C ALA A 23 14.02 -2.23 -5.75
N PHE A 24 14.87 -2.41 -4.73
CA PHE A 24 14.62 -1.94 -3.36
C PHE A 24 14.19 -0.46 -3.29
N GLY A 25 14.95 0.44 -3.93
CA GLY A 25 14.69 1.88 -3.90
C GLY A 25 13.32 2.27 -4.49
N PRO A 26 13.02 1.89 -5.75
CA PRO A 26 11.69 2.11 -6.32
C PRO A 26 10.55 1.52 -5.48
N THR A 27 10.70 0.29 -4.97
CA THR A 27 9.69 -0.35 -4.12
C THR A 27 9.48 0.44 -2.82
N LEU A 28 10.56 0.92 -2.21
CA LEU A 28 10.50 1.76 -1.02
C LEU A 28 9.72 3.06 -1.28
N VAL A 29 10.05 3.79 -2.35
CA VAL A 29 9.38 5.05 -2.69
C VAL A 29 7.89 4.81 -2.99
N LYS A 30 7.57 3.78 -3.77
CA LYS A 30 6.18 3.36 -4.01
C LYS A 30 5.48 3.01 -2.69
N GLY A 31 6.20 2.41 -1.74
CA GLY A 31 5.72 2.12 -0.40
C GLY A 31 5.40 3.37 0.43
N ILE A 32 6.19 4.44 0.30
CA ILE A 32 5.92 5.72 0.97
C ILE A 32 4.58 6.28 0.50
N PHE A 33 4.35 6.36 -0.81
CA PHE A 33 3.08 6.86 -1.34
C PHE A 33 1.88 5.98 -0.96
N ALA A 34 2.03 4.64 -0.99
CA ALA A 34 0.98 3.74 -0.53
C ALA A 34 0.62 3.99 0.95
N GLY A 35 1.61 4.03 1.83
CA GLY A 35 1.40 4.25 3.27
C GLY A 35 0.74 5.60 3.55
N TRP A 36 1.17 6.63 2.83
CA TRP A 36 0.60 7.98 2.90
C TRP A 36 -0.88 7.98 2.49
N LEU A 37 -1.24 7.37 1.35
CA LEU A 37 -2.63 7.32 0.87
C LEU A 37 -3.55 6.53 1.81
N ILE A 38 -3.07 5.41 2.35
CA ILE A 38 -3.85 4.60 3.31
C ILE A 38 -4.03 5.35 4.63
N ALA A 39 -3.01 6.07 5.12
CA ALA A 39 -3.13 6.92 6.29
C ALA A 39 -4.12 8.08 6.04
N LEU A 40 -4.09 8.68 4.86
CA LEU A 40 -5.03 9.75 4.47
C LEU A 40 -6.47 9.22 4.46
N MET A 41 -6.67 8.01 3.91
CA MET A 41 -7.97 7.36 3.95
C MET A 41 -8.46 7.24 5.39
N VAL A 42 -7.70 6.59 6.27
CA VAL A 42 -8.08 6.39 7.68
C VAL A 42 -8.34 7.73 8.38
N TRP A 43 -7.57 8.77 8.05
CA TRP A 43 -7.76 10.12 8.59
C TRP A 43 -9.07 10.78 8.15
N LEU A 44 -9.50 10.56 6.90
CA LEU A 44 -10.73 11.14 6.35
C LEU A 44 -12.00 10.39 6.80
N LEU A 45 -11.90 9.08 7.11
CA LEU A 45 -13.07 8.23 7.42
C LEU A 45 -13.99 8.75 8.55
N PRO A 46 -13.48 9.37 9.64
CA PRO A 46 -14.32 9.92 10.68
C PRO A 46 -15.21 11.07 10.18
N ALA A 47 -14.69 11.93 9.30
CA ALA A 47 -15.39 13.09 8.76
C ALA A 47 -16.24 12.77 7.51
N ALA A 48 -16.05 11.59 6.90
CA ALA A 48 -16.68 11.25 5.63
C ALA A 48 -18.18 10.89 5.74
N GLU A 49 -18.75 10.70 6.94
CA GLU A 49 -20.16 10.35 7.20
C GLU A 49 -20.78 9.40 6.14
N SER A 50 -21.72 9.91 5.30
CA SER A 50 -22.43 9.17 4.25
C SER A 50 -21.56 8.78 3.05
N THR A 51 -20.38 9.38 2.92
CA THR A 51 -19.44 9.19 1.80
C THR A 51 -18.28 8.23 2.09
N ARG A 52 -18.28 7.58 3.25
CA ARG A 52 -17.19 6.69 3.71
C ARG A 52 -16.79 5.64 2.67
N LEU A 53 -17.76 4.99 2.04
CA LEU A 53 -17.50 3.98 1.01
C LEU A 53 -16.79 4.55 -0.21
N GLN A 54 -17.19 5.74 -0.68
CA GLN A 54 -16.54 6.37 -1.83
C GLN A 54 -15.09 6.75 -1.51
N VAL A 55 -14.82 7.26 -0.30
CA VAL A 55 -13.45 7.56 0.15
C VAL A 55 -12.57 6.30 0.11
N ILE A 56 -13.06 5.17 0.64
CA ILE A 56 -12.33 3.91 0.61
C ILE A 56 -12.07 3.47 -0.83
N ILE A 57 -13.10 3.43 -1.67
CA ILE A 57 -13.00 2.98 -3.06
C ILE A 57 -12.01 3.86 -3.82
N ILE A 58 -12.14 5.18 -3.74
CA ILE A 58 -11.28 6.11 -4.48
C ILE A 58 -9.82 5.97 -4.03
N LEU A 59 -9.54 5.99 -2.72
CA LEU A 59 -8.15 5.97 -2.26
C LEU A 59 -7.50 4.61 -2.45
N THR A 60 -8.22 3.50 -2.23
CA THR A 60 -7.68 2.16 -2.54
C THR A 60 -7.51 1.95 -4.04
N TYR A 61 -8.40 2.51 -4.87
CA TYR A 61 -8.24 2.51 -6.32
C TYR A 61 -7.02 3.30 -6.75
N LEU A 62 -6.75 4.48 -6.17
CA LEU A 62 -5.53 5.25 -6.46
C LEU A 62 -4.25 4.48 -6.09
N VAL A 63 -4.27 3.71 -4.99
CA VAL A 63 -3.16 2.81 -4.64
C VAL A 63 -2.92 1.78 -5.74
N GLY A 64 -3.97 1.13 -6.24
CA GLY A 64 -3.88 0.17 -7.35
C GLY A 64 -3.49 0.81 -8.68
N LEU A 65 -4.06 1.97 -9.00
CA LEU A 65 -3.83 2.71 -10.25
C LEU A 65 -2.38 3.19 -10.36
N GLY A 66 -1.81 3.71 -9.26
CA GLY A 66 -0.40 4.08 -9.18
C GLY A 66 0.54 2.88 -9.05
N GLN A 67 -0.01 1.65 -9.04
CA GLN A 67 0.69 0.41 -8.76
C GLN A 67 1.54 0.49 -7.49
N PHE A 68 1.11 1.25 -6.48
CA PHE A 68 1.94 1.51 -5.30
C PHE A 68 2.13 0.25 -4.46
N ALA A 69 3.30 0.13 -3.85
CA ALA A 69 3.64 -1.04 -3.05
C ALA A 69 2.93 -0.94 -1.69
N HIS A 70 1.82 -1.65 -1.52
CA HIS A 70 1.14 -1.75 -0.23
C HIS A 70 1.40 -3.12 0.40
N ILE A 71 1.93 -3.14 1.63
CA ILE A 71 2.44 -4.36 2.26
C ILE A 71 1.37 -5.43 2.41
N ILE A 72 0.13 -5.04 2.74
CA ILE A 72 -0.96 -5.98 2.94
C ILE A 72 -1.47 -6.51 1.59
N ALA A 73 -1.88 -5.62 0.68
CA ALA A 73 -2.44 -6.03 -0.61
C ALA A 73 -1.42 -6.80 -1.48
N GLY A 74 -0.20 -6.29 -1.60
CA GLY A 74 0.83 -6.91 -2.43
C GLY A 74 1.47 -8.16 -1.80
N SER A 75 1.23 -8.44 -0.51
CA SER A 75 1.67 -9.73 0.08
C SER A 75 0.98 -10.92 -0.56
N VAL A 76 -0.27 -10.76 -1.03
CA VAL A 76 -1.01 -11.82 -1.73
C VAL A 76 -0.29 -12.22 -3.00
N ASP A 77 0.17 -11.23 -3.78
CA ASP A 77 0.95 -11.45 -4.99
C ASP A 77 2.32 -12.08 -4.70
N ALA A 78 3.02 -11.56 -3.69
CA ALA A 78 4.33 -12.08 -3.31
C ALA A 78 4.24 -13.55 -2.86
N PHE A 79 3.26 -13.88 -2.02
CA PHE A 79 3.05 -15.24 -1.55
C PHE A 79 2.53 -16.17 -2.64
N TYR A 80 1.75 -15.65 -3.59
CA TYR A 80 1.36 -16.42 -4.77
C TYR A 80 2.58 -16.86 -5.60
N LEU A 81 3.52 -15.96 -5.87
CA LEU A 81 4.76 -16.31 -6.57
C LEU A 81 5.64 -17.29 -5.79
N VAL A 82 5.71 -17.13 -4.47
CA VAL A 82 6.44 -18.07 -3.60
C VAL A 82 5.82 -19.46 -3.64
N ASN A 83 4.48 -19.56 -3.57
CA ASN A 83 3.76 -20.81 -3.64
C ASN A 83 3.91 -21.51 -5.01
N LEU A 84 4.06 -20.75 -6.09
CA LEU A 84 4.38 -21.28 -7.42
C LEU A 84 5.87 -21.65 -7.61
N GLY A 85 6.72 -21.41 -6.60
CA GLY A 85 8.17 -21.60 -6.70
C GLY A 85 8.86 -20.62 -7.65
N LYS A 86 8.20 -19.51 -8.01
CA LYS A 86 8.73 -18.47 -8.91
C LYS A 86 9.53 -17.39 -8.16
N LEU A 87 9.38 -17.33 -6.84
CA LEU A 87 10.11 -16.42 -5.96
C LEU A 87 10.55 -17.19 -4.71
N THR A 88 11.80 -17.04 -4.28
CA THR A 88 12.24 -17.65 -3.03
C THR A 88 11.72 -16.83 -1.84
N TRP A 89 11.53 -17.47 -0.69
CA TRP A 89 11.15 -16.74 0.54
C TRP A 89 12.14 -15.63 0.88
N LEU A 90 13.44 -15.89 0.74
CA LEU A 90 14.48 -14.89 1.01
C LEU A 90 14.38 -13.70 0.04
N ALA A 91 14.17 -13.97 -1.26
CA ALA A 91 13.97 -12.92 -2.24
C ALA A 91 12.70 -12.12 -1.95
N CYS A 92 11.57 -12.78 -1.66
CA CYS A 92 10.31 -12.14 -1.27
C CYS A 92 10.51 -11.17 -0.09
N ILE A 93 11.22 -11.60 0.95
CA ILE A 93 11.47 -10.78 2.13
C ILE A 93 12.34 -9.56 1.76
N GLY A 94 13.44 -9.78 1.05
CA GLY A 94 14.40 -8.71 0.73
C GLY A 94 13.93 -7.73 -0.35
N SER A 95 13.25 -8.20 -1.39
CA SER A 95 12.86 -7.38 -2.55
C SER A 95 11.51 -6.71 -2.39
N PHE A 96 10.58 -7.31 -1.63
CA PHE A 96 9.23 -6.81 -1.48
C PHE A 96 8.90 -6.43 -0.03
N ILE A 97 8.93 -7.38 0.91
CA ILE A 97 8.40 -7.13 2.27
C ILE A 97 9.14 -6.02 2.98
N ILE A 98 10.47 -6.10 3.09
CA ILE A 98 11.29 -5.11 3.80
C ILE A 98 11.12 -3.70 3.21
N PRO A 99 11.39 -3.45 1.90
CA PRO A 99 11.28 -2.10 1.36
C PRO A 99 9.84 -1.57 1.42
N THR A 100 8.85 -2.41 1.14
CA THR A 100 7.44 -2.00 1.16
C THR A 100 6.98 -1.63 2.57
N LEU A 101 7.33 -2.44 3.58
CA LEU A 101 6.98 -2.20 4.97
C LEU A 101 7.60 -0.90 5.48
N ILE A 102 8.90 -0.70 5.25
CA ILE A 102 9.60 0.53 5.65
C ILE A 102 8.93 1.74 4.98
N GLY A 103 8.65 1.66 3.67
CA GLY A 103 7.99 2.72 2.94
C GLY A 103 6.61 3.03 3.51
N ASN A 104 5.77 2.00 3.73
CA ASN A 104 4.42 2.16 4.27
C ASN A 104 4.43 2.83 5.65
N ILE A 105 5.37 2.46 6.53
CA ILE A 105 5.53 3.09 7.85
C ILE A 105 5.93 4.56 7.70
N ILE A 106 6.96 4.87 6.90
CA ILE A 106 7.43 6.26 6.69
C ILE A 106 6.30 7.13 6.14
N GLY A 107 5.60 6.66 5.11
CA GLY A 107 4.49 7.39 4.49
C GLY A 107 3.33 7.62 5.44
N GLY A 108 2.91 6.59 6.18
CA GLY A 108 1.79 6.69 7.10
C GLY A 108 2.08 7.59 8.29
N VAL A 109 3.24 7.41 8.94
CA VAL A 109 3.65 8.21 10.10
C VAL A 109 3.86 9.67 9.73
N SER A 110 4.49 9.96 8.59
CA SER A 110 4.73 11.34 8.16
C SER A 110 3.44 12.12 7.93
N LEU A 111 2.43 11.52 7.28
CA LEU A 111 1.14 12.19 7.09
C LEU A 111 0.48 12.47 8.45
N VAL A 112 0.36 11.47 9.30
CA VAL A 112 -0.31 11.61 10.60
C VAL A 112 0.40 12.64 11.46
N ALA A 113 1.74 12.68 11.45
CA ALA A 113 2.51 13.68 12.16
C ALA A 113 2.23 15.11 11.65
N VAL A 114 2.23 15.31 10.32
CA VAL A 114 1.96 16.61 9.71
C VAL A 114 0.55 17.10 10.02
N LEU A 115 -0.45 16.22 9.89
CA LEU A 115 -1.85 16.58 10.14
C LEU A 115 -2.10 16.92 11.61
N ASN A 116 -1.56 16.13 12.55
CA ASN A 116 -1.66 16.44 13.98
C ASN A 116 -0.96 17.74 14.34
N TYR A 117 0.25 17.98 13.80
CA TYR A 117 0.98 19.23 14.03
C TYR A 117 0.19 20.44 13.52
N ALA A 118 -0.37 20.36 12.32
CA ALA A 118 -1.17 21.43 11.73
C ALA A 118 -2.44 21.74 12.55
N GLN A 119 -3.11 20.72 13.07
CA GLN A 119 -4.28 20.89 13.95
C GLN A 119 -3.91 21.67 15.21
N VAL A 120 -2.90 21.22 15.96
CA VAL A 120 -2.48 21.89 17.21
C VAL A 120 -1.97 23.31 16.96
N ALA A 121 -1.19 23.52 15.90
CA ALA A 121 -0.68 24.84 15.55
C ALA A 121 -1.80 25.83 15.19
N SER A 122 -2.89 25.34 14.58
CA SER A 122 -4.05 26.19 14.25
C SER A 122 -4.85 26.63 15.48
N GLU A 123 -4.93 25.79 16.52
CA GLU A 123 -5.58 26.13 17.79
C GLU A 123 -4.79 27.20 18.54
N THR A 124 -3.45 27.11 18.57
CA THR A 124 -2.61 28.05 19.32
C THR A 124 -2.58 29.46 18.73
N VAL A 125 -2.87 29.61 17.43
CA VAL A 125 -2.92 30.92 16.73
C VAL A 125 -4.30 31.58 16.85
N GLY A 126 -5.37 30.82 17.12
CA GLY A 126 -6.73 31.35 17.29
C GLY A 126 -7.03 31.97 18.66
N ASP A 127 -6.19 31.69 19.66
CA ASP A 127 -6.36 32.11 21.06
C ASP A 127 -5.51 33.35 21.47
N GLY A 128 -4.98 34.11 20.51
CA GLY A 128 -4.20 35.35 20.73
C GLY A 128 -4.78 36.55 20.00
#